data_AF-A0A8B3P0X0-F1
#
_entry.id   AF-A0A8B3P0X0-F1
#
_cell.length_a   1.000
_cell.length_b   1.000
_cell.length_c   1.000
_cell.angle_alpha   90.00
_cell.angle_beta   90.00
_cell.angle_gamma   90.00
#
_symmetry.space_group_name_H-M   'P 1'
#
loop_
_entity.id
_entity.type
_entity.pdbx_description
1 polymer ?
#
loop_
_entity_poly.entity_id
_entity_poly.type
_entity_poly.pdbx_seq_one_letter_code
_entity_poly.pdbx_strand_id
1 'polypeptide(L)'
;MTEGIFIQNSRNALESIGKIRNLGVSLALDDFGSGYASFGYLADFDFNQLKIDRSFLSDLASSTKKQNVVRGIIALANSLSLTVVAEGVENEAQLDFLIHEHCQGAQGFFMSEPVEARLMTNYLVARQGGAKTDGKVRAESLCLGPSMLRKVAKQGRKTAD
;
A
#
# COMPACT_ATOMS: atom_id res chain seq x y z
N MET A 1 1.44 12.55 3.88
CA MET A 1 1.25 13.38 5.09
C MET A 1 0.76 12.47 6.19
N THR A 2 1.28 12.57 7.41
CA THR A 2 0.79 11.72 8.51
C THR A 2 -0.52 12.26 9.07
N GLU A 3 -1.31 11.38 9.67
CA GLU A 3 -2.63 11.67 10.24
C GLU A 3 -2.63 12.86 11.23
N GLY A 4 -1.57 13.01 12.02
CA GLY A 4 -1.49 14.01 13.09
C GLY A 4 -1.66 15.48 12.64
N ILE A 5 -1.32 15.80 11.39
CA ILE A 5 -1.42 17.17 10.87
C ILE A 5 -2.89 17.62 10.77
N PHE A 6 -3.80 16.70 10.45
CA PHE A 6 -5.22 17.01 10.30
C PHE A 6 -5.92 17.15 11.66
N ILE A 7 -5.51 16.34 12.64
CA ILE A 7 -6.01 16.40 14.02
C ILE A 7 -5.75 17.77 14.65
N GLN A 8 -4.58 18.37 14.38
CA GLN A 8 -4.22 19.67 14.93
C GLN A 8 -4.96 20.85 14.27
N ASN A 9 -5.73 20.60 13.19
CA ASN A 9 -6.56 21.57 12.47
C ASN A 9 -5.90 22.95 12.26
N SER A 10 -4.62 22.95 11.88
CA SER A 10 -3.88 24.19 11.63
C SER A 10 -4.33 24.77 10.28
N ARG A 11 -5.18 25.81 10.33
CA ARG A 11 -5.68 26.52 9.14
C ARG A 11 -4.56 26.88 8.14
N ASN A 12 -3.40 27.29 8.66
CA ASN A 12 -2.22 27.62 7.86
C ASN A 12 -1.63 26.41 7.13
N ALA A 13 -1.64 25.23 7.76
CA ALA A 13 -1.18 24.00 7.13
C ALA A 13 -2.12 23.61 5.97
N LEU A 14 -3.44 23.68 6.20
CA LEU A 14 -4.43 23.35 5.18
C LEU A 14 -4.37 24.29 3.96
N GLU A 15 -4.18 25.59 4.18
CA GLU A 15 -3.97 26.55 3.09
C GLU A 15 -2.70 26.24 2.28
N SER A 16 -1.61 25.88 2.96
CA SER A 16 -0.34 25.54 2.30
C SER A 16 -0.46 24.25 1.48
N ILE A 17 -1.14 23.25 2.01
CA ILE A 17 -1.44 21.99 1.31
C ILE A 17 -2.31 22.27 0.07
N GLY A 18 -3.32 23.14 0.20
CA GLY A 18 -4.16 23.56 -0.92
C GLY A 18 -3.35 24.22 -2.04
N LYS A 19 -2.36 25.05 -1.70
CA LYS A 19 -1.44 25.66 -2.69
C LYS A 19 -0.58 24.61 -3.39
N ILE A 20 -0.02 23.65 -2.66
CA ILE A 20 0.78 22.55 -3.23
C ILE A 20 -0.06 21.71 -4.19
N ARG A 21 -1.30 21.41 -3.82
CA ARG A 21 -2.24 20.68 -4.67
C ARG A 21 -2.55 21.43 -5.97
N ASN A 22 -2.71 22.76 -5.91
CA ASN A 22 -2.96 23.56 -7.10
C ASN A 22 -1.79 23.53 -8.11
N LEU A 23 -0.61 23.03 -7.70
CA LEU A 23 0.52 22.75 -8.60
C LEU A 23 0.42 21.38 -9.29
N GLY A 24 -0.63 20.59 -9.01
CA GLY A 24 -0.83 19.25 -9.57
C GLY A 24 -0.17 18.12 -8.76
N VAL A 25 0.28 18.38 -7.53
CA VAL A 25 0.92 17.38 -6.67
C VAL A 25 -0.14 16.50 -6.00
N SER A 26 0.01 15.18 -6.12
CA SER A 26 -0.87 14.20 -5.45
C SER A 26 -0.61 14.13 -3.95
N LEU A 27 -1.68 13.94 -3.18
CA LEU A 27 -1.64 13.83 -1.72
C LEU A 27 -1.91 12.40 -1.28
N ALA A 28 -1.02 11.88 -0.44
CA ALA A 28 -1.19 10.61 0.26
C ALA A 28 -1.40 10.86 1.76
N LEU A 29 -2.37 10.18 2.37
CA LEU A 29 -2.50 10.05 3.82
C LEU A 29 -1.65 8.86 4.28
N ASP A 30 -0.72 9.13 5.19
CA ASP A 30 0.29 8.20 5.68
C ASP A 30 0.00 7.74 7.10
N ASP A 31 0.53 6.57 7.46
CA ASP A 31 0.37 5.91 8.77
C ASP A 31 -1.10 5.76 9.20
N PHE A 32 -2.03 5.48 8.27
CA PHE A 32 -3.45 5.42 8.58
C PHE A 32 -3.74 4.32 9.60
N GLY A 33 -4.30 4.74 10.75
CA GLY A 33 -4.70 3.87 11.85
C GLY A 33 -3.61 3.55 12.88
N SER A 34 -2.45 4.20 12.83
CA SER A 34 -1.45 4.21 13.91
C SER A 34 -1.90 5.00 15.15
N GLY A 35 -2.99 5.77 15.04
CA GLY A 35 -3.56 6.60 16.11
C GLY A 35 -5.07 6.83 15.98
N TYR A 36 -5.50 8.10 16.02
CA TYR A 36 -6.91 8.50 15.91
C TYR A 36 -7.39 8.46 14.45
N ALA A 37 -7.70 7.26 13.94
CA ALA A 37 -8.23 6.99 12.60
C ALA A 37 -9.53 7.76 12.30
N SER A 38 -9.44 9.06 12.01
CA SER A 38 -10.61 9.89 11.74
C SER A 38 -10.94 9.82 10.26
N PHE A 39 -11.81 8.87 9.93
CA PHE A 39 -12.39 8.72 8.59
C PHE A 39 -13.08 10.01 8.08
N GLY A 40 -13.45 10.94 8.96
CA GLY A 40 -14.02 12.24 8.58
C GLY A 40 -13.09 13.04 7.66
N TYR A 41 -11.77 13.01 7.90
CA TYR A 41 -10.84 13.73 7.03
C TYR A 41 -10.75 13.13 5.62
N LEU A 42 -11.00 11.84 5.47
CA LEU A 42 -11.02 11.22 4.13
C LEU A 42 -12.21 11.71 3.29
N ALA A 43 -13.30 12.12 3.94
CA ALA A 43 -14.45 12.70 3.26
C ALA A 43 -14.24 14.18 2.95
N ASP A 44 -13.53 14.91 3.83
CA ASP A 44 -13.38 16.36 3.74
C ASP A 44 -12.16 16.81 2.91
N PHE A 45 -11.18 15.93 2.70
CA PHE A 45 -9.96 16.22 1.95
C PHE A 45 -9.84 15.37 0.68
N ASP A 46 -9.50 16.04 -0.42
CA ASP A 46 -9.21 15.44 -1.73
C ASP A 46 -7.87 14.68 -1.74
N PHE A 47 -7.75 13.61 -0.95
CA PHE A 47 -6.61 12.71 -1.03
C PHE A 47 -6.66 11.89 -2.33
N ASN A 48 -5.50 11.44 -2.79
CA ASN A 48 -5.38 10.52 -3.92
C ASN A 48 -5.02 9.10 -3.45
N GLN A 49 -4.36 9.00 -2.28
CA GLN A 49 -3.83 7.75 -1.77
C GLN A 49 -3.99 7.66 -0.25
N LEU A 50 -4.26 6.44 0.22
CA LEU A 50 -4.25 6.06 1.63
C LEU A 50 -3.21 4.96 1.84
N LYS A 51 -2.33 5.14 2.83
CA LYS A 51 -1.33 4.16 3.22
C LYS A 51 -1.73 3.49 4.53
N ILE A 52 -1.97 2.18 4.50
CA ILE A 52 -2.31 1.38 5.68
C ILE A 52 -1.01 1.10 6.45
N ASP A 53 -0.94 1.52 7.70
CA ASP A 53 0.23 1.31 8.54
C ASP A 53 0.53 -0.19 8.76
N ARG A 54 1.82 -0.51 8.88
CA ARG A 54 2.31 -1.89 9.06
C ARG A 54 1.74 -2.61 10.28
N SER A 55 1.36 -1.89 11.33
CA SER A 55 0.81 -2.49 12.55
C SER A 55 -0.50 -3.26 12.30
N PHE A 56 -1.22 -2.94 11.22
CA PHE A 56 -2.40 -3.71 10.79
C PHE A 56 -2.04 -5.03 10.10
N LEU A 57 -0.86 -5.12 9.49
CA LEU A 57 -0.40 -6.33 8.79
C LEU A 57 0.33 -7.30 9.73
N SER A 58 0.88 -6.80 10.85
CA SER A 58 1.43 -7.65 11.90
C SER A 58 0.34 -8.59 12.45
N ASP A 59 0.64 -9.89 12.53
CA ASP A 59 -0.29 -10.95 12.98
C ASP A 59 -1.59 -11.07 12.16
N LEU A 60 -1.62 -10.57 10.92
CA LEU A 60 -2.83 -10.58 10.09
C LEU A 60 -3.36 -12.00 9.84
N ALA A 61 -2.47 -12.99 9.66
CA ALA A 61 -2.86 -14.38 9.41
C ALA A 61 -3.55 -15.05 10.61
N SER A 62 -3.23 -14.64 11.83
CA SER A 62 -3.73 -15.24 13.07
C SER A 62 -4.92 -14.49 13.68
N SER A 63 -5.36 -13.38 13.08
CA SER A 63 -6.43 -12.54 13.63
C SER A 63 -7.49 -12.18 12.60
N THR A 64 -8.62 -12.91 12.62
CA THR A 64 -9.81 -12.57 11.82
C THR A 64 -10.31 -11.15 12.10
N LYS A 65 -10.17 -10.66 13.32
CA LYS A 65 -10.52 -9.28 13.68
C LYS A 65 -9.66 -8.27 12.90
N LYS A 66 -8.34 -8.45 12.87
CA LYS A 66 -7.43 -7.58 12.08
C LYS A 66 -7.75 -7.67 10.59
N GLN A 67 -7.98 -8.87 10.06
CA GLN A 67 -8.38 -9.07 8.66
C GLN A 67 -9.65 -8.28 8.32
N ASN A 68 -10.68 -8.35 9.17
CA ASN A 68 -11.92 -7.61 8.95
C ASN A 68 -11.72 -6.09 9.01
N VAL A 69 -10.83 -5.60 9.88
CA VAL A 69 -10.48 -4.18 9.93
C VAL A 69 -9.79 -3.74 8.64
N VAL A 70 -8.75 -4.46 8.19
CA VAL A 70 -8.02 -4.14 6.95
C VAL A 70 -8.96 -4.19 5.75
N ARG A 71 -9.82 -5.21 5.65
CA ARG A 71 -10.87 -5.31 4.62
C ARG A 71 -11.78 -4.08 4.63
N GLY A 72 -12.25 -3.66 5.81
CA GLY A 72 -13.09 -2.47 5.95
C GLY A 72 -12.40 -1.19 5.49
N ILE A 73 -11.11 -1.02 5.83
CA ILE A 73 -10.30 0.13 5.40
C ILE A 73 -10.16 0.15 3.88
N ILE A 74 -9.83 -0.98 3.26
CA ILE A 74 -9.67 -1.08 1.80
C ILE A 74 -11.00 -0.78 1.10
N ALA A 75 -12.11 -1.37 1.57
CA ALA A 75 -13.43 -1.16 1.00
C ALA A 75 -13.86 0.31 1.05
N LEU A 76 -13.65 0.98 2.19
CA LEU A 76 -13.97 2.40 2.34
C LEU A 76 -13.09 3.27 1.42
N ALA A 77 -11.78 3.06 1.43
CA ALA A 77 -10.87 3.85 0.60
C ALA A 77 -11.19 3.68 -0.90
N ASN A 78 -11.51 2.47 -1.34
CA ASN A 78 -11.99 2.20 -2.70
C ASN A 78 -13.29 2.96 -3.02
N SER A 79 -14.25 3.01 -2.09
CA SER A 79 -15.50 3.76 -2.26
C SER A 79 -15.28 5.27 -2.40
N LEU A 80 -14.21 5.79 -1.80
CA LEU A 80 -13.78 7.18 -1.90
C LEU A 80 -12.84 7.43 -3.09
N SER A 81 -12.68 6.45 -3.99
CA SER A 81 -11.78 6.50 -5.15
C SER A 81 -10.31 6.78 -4.79
N LEU A 82 -9.89 6.37 -3.58
CA LEU A 82 -8.51 6.46 -3.14
C LEU A 82 -7.71 5.24 -3.61
N THR A 83 -6.46 5.46 -4.00
CA THR A 83 -5.51 4.35 -4.17
C THR A 83 -5.06 3.86 -2.81
N VAL A 84 -5.14 2.56 -2.52
CA VAL A 84 -4.67 1.99 -1.25
C VAL A 84 -3.30 1.36 -1.43
N VAL A 85 -2.38 1.70 -0.53
CA VAL A 85 -1.06 1.07 -0.42
C VAL A 85 -0.91 0.49 0.98
N ALA A 86 -0.66 -0.81 1.10
CA ALA A 86 -0.38 -1.42 2.39
C ALA A 86 1.12 -1.43 2.68
N GLU A 87 1.51 -0.98 3.87
CA GLU A 87 2.91 -0.90 4.28
C GLU A 87 3.34 -2.05 5.19
N GLY A 88 4.62 -2.41 5.16
CA GLY A 88 5.19 -3.44 6.02
C GLY A 88 4.77 -4.87 5.63
N VAL A 89 4.58 -5.13 4.34
CA VAL A 89 4.37 -6.51 3.85
C VAL A 89 5.69 -7.30 3.93
N GLU A 90 5.67 -8.38 4.69
CA GLU A 90 6.84 -9.21 5.02
C GLU A 90 6.75 -10.64 4.46
N ASN A 91 5.56 -11.11 4.08
CA ASN A 91 5.38 -12.47 3.56
C ASN A 91 4.29 -12.59 2.47
N GLU A 92 4.31 -13.72 1.77
CA GLU A 92 3.40 -14.06 0.67
C GLU A 92 1.93 -14.10 1.12
N ALA A 93 1.65 -14.60 2.33
CA ALA A 93 0.27 -14.68 2.85
C ALA A 93 -0.35 -13.29 3.07
N GLN A 94 0.42 -12.31 3.55
CA GLN A 94 -0.02 -10.92 3.65
C GLN A 94 -0.30 -10.33 2.27
N LEU A 95 0.58 -10.58 1.30
CA LEU A 95 0.41 -10.10 -0.07
C LEU A 95 -0.85 -10.70 -0.74
N ASP A 96 -1.04 -12.01 -0.62
CA ASP A 96 -2.19 -12.72 -1.17
C ASP A 96 -3.51 -12.21 -0.57
N PHE A 97 -3.54 -11.97 0.74
CA PHE A 97 -4.68 -11.32 1.39
C PHE A 97 -4.97 -9.94 0.78
N LEU A 98 -3.95 -9.09 0.64
CA LEU A 98 -4.11 -7.74 0.09
C LEU A 98 -4.61 -7.76 -1.36
N ILE A 99 -4.12 -8.68 -2.18
CA ILE A 99 -4.56 -8.89 -3.55
C ILE A 99 -6.03 -9.33 -3.59
N HIS A 100 -6.41 -10.29 -2.73
CA HIS A 100 -7.77 -10.79 -2.62
C HIS A 100 -8.76 -9.69 -2.22
N GLU A 101 -8.36 -8.80 -1.32
CA GLU A 101 -9.17 -7.67 -0.88
C GLU A 101 -9.11 -6.45 -1.82
N HIS A 102 -8.50 -6.59 -3.01
CA HIS A 102 -8.37 -5.54 -4.03
C HIS A 102 -7.59 -4.30 -3.57
N CYS A 103 -6.57 -4.47 -2.73
CA CYS A 103 -5.57 -3.43 -2.47
C CYS A 103 -4.76 -3.18 -3.76
N GLN A 104 -4.42 -1.91 -4.06
CA GLN A 104 -3.76 -1.54 -5.31
C GLN A 104 -2.23 -1.51 -5.21
N GLY A 105 -1.68 -1.38 -4.01
CA GLY A 105 -0.24 -1.29 -3.79
C GLY A 105 0.21 -1.97 -2.50
N ALA A 106 1.46 -2.43 -2.51
CA ALA A 106 2.09 -3.06 -1.37
C ALA A 106 3.55 -2.61 -1.29
N GLN A 107 3.97 -2.27 -0.08
CA GLN A 107 5.35 -1.90 0.25
C GLN A 107 5.81 -2.72 1.46
N GLY A 108 7.01 -3.27 1.40
CA GLY A 108 7.61 -3.96 2.53
C GLY A 108 8.79 -4.85 2.14
N PHE A 109 9.40 -5.47 3.14
CA PHE A 109 10.63 -6.26 2.97
C PHE A 109 10.42 -7.51 2.11
N PHE A 110 9.18 -8.00 1.97
CA PHE A 110 8.87 -9.05 1.01
C PHE A 110 9.21 -8.65 -0.44
N MET A 111 9.07 -7.36 -0.77
CA MET A 111 9.37 -6.82 -2.10
C MET A 111 10.85 -6.46 -2.22
N SER A 112 11.36 -5.71 -1.25
CA SER A 112 12.76 -5.31 -1.11
C SER A 112 12.95 -4.58 0.21
N GLU A 113 14.13 -4.71 0.79
CA GLU A 113 14.61 -3.76 1.78
C GLU A 113 14.83 -2.36 1.16
N PRO A 114 14.86 -1.28 1.96
CA PRO A 114 15.24 0.04 1.48
C PRO A 114 16.60 0.00 0.79
N VAL A 115 16.64 0.49 -0.45
CA VAL A 115 17.82 0.41 -1.31
C VAL A 115 18.57 1.74 -1.25
N GLU A 116 19.91 1.69 -1.16
CA GLU A 116 20.74 2.89 -1.26
C GLU A 116 20.51 3.61 -2.59
N ALA A 117 20.56 4.95 -2.58
CA ALA A 117 20.30 5.77 -3.77
C ALA A 117 21.15 5.36 -4.98
N ARG A 118 22.44 5.03 -4.76
CA ARG A 118 23.36 4.60 -5.83
C ARG A 118 22.97 3.27 -6.50
N LEU A 119 22.20 2.43 -5.81
CA LEU A 119 21.74 1.12 -6.29
C LEU A 119 20.33 1.19 -6.89
N MET A 120 19.58 2.28 -6.63
CA MET A 120 18.17 2.42 -7.01
C MET A 120 17.96 2.27 -8.53
N THR A 121 18.79 2.90 -9.37
CA THR A 121 18.64 2.80 -10.83
C THR A 121 18.78 1.36 -11.31
N ASN A 122 19.79 0.63 -10.83
CA ASN A 122 20.00 -0.78 -11.19
C ASN A 122 18.84 -1.65 -10.72
N TYR A 123 18.36 -1.40 -9.50
CA TYR A 123 17.21 -2.08 -8.94
C TYR A 123 15.94 -1.86 -9.77
N LEU A 124 15.66 -0.62 -10.22
CA LEU A 124 14.50 -0.31 -11.07
C LEU A 124 14.61 -0.96 -12.45
N VAL A 125 15.78 -0.90 -13.09
CA VAL A 125 16.02 -1.53 -14.40
C VAL A 125 15.82 -3.05 -14.32
N ALA A 126 16.36 -3.68 -13.28
CA ALA A 126 16.20 -5.12 -13.05
C ALA A 126 14.72 -5.53 -12.88
N ARG A 127 13.87 -4.64 -12.35
CA ARG A 127 12.43 -4.91 -12.15
C ARG A 127 11.55 -4.54 -13.36
N GLN A 128 11.98 -3.63 -14.22
CA GLN A 128 11.26 -3.26 -15.45
C GLN A 128 11.42 -4.31 -16.56
N GLY A 129 12.50 -5.10 -16.53
CA GLY A 129 12.73 -6.19 -17.47
C GLY A 129 12.08 -7.48 -17.02
N GLY A 130 11.17 -8.04 -17.83
CA GLY A 130 10.86 -9.47 -17.83
C GLY A 130 12.04 -10.34 -18.31
N ALA A 131 13.27 -9.97 -17.96
CA ALA A 131 14.48 -10.67 -18.36
C ALA A 131 14.71 -11.83 -17.39
N LYS A 132 14.67 -13.03 -17.95
CA LYS A 132 15.11 -14.26 -17.30
C LYS A 132 16.51 -14.03 -16.71
N THR A 133 16.62 -13.91 -15.40
CA THR A 133 17.87 -14.15 -14.68
C THR A 133 17.72 -15.50 -14.01
N ASP A 134 18.51 -16.48 -14.46
CA ASP A 134 18.68 -17.74 -13.76
C ASP A 134 19.17 -17.44 -12.33
N GLY A 135 18.32 -17.72 -11.34
CA GLY A 135 18.69 -17.66 -9.94
C GLY A 135 18.27 -16.39 -9.19
N LYS A 136 17.19 -16.53 -8.41
CA LYS A 136 16.98 -15.90 -7.09
C LYS A 136 16.65 -14.40 -6.98
N VAL A 137 15.92 -13.82 -7.94
CA VAL A 137 15.16 -12.58 -7.68
C VAL A 137 13.71 -12.75 -8.12
N ARG A 138 12.78 -12.82 -7.16
CA ARG A 138 11.34 -12.81 -7.46
C ARG A 138 10.94 -11.36 -7.80
N ALA A 139 10.81 -11.10 -9.10
CA ALA A 139 10.38 -9.82 -9.65
C ALA A 139 8.86 -9.65 -9.47
N GLU A 140 8.44 -8.83 -8.51
CA GLU A 140 7.04 -8.40 -8.37
C GLU A 140 6.94 -6.90 -8.09
N SER A 141 6.05 -6.24 -8.83
CA SER A 141 5.92 -4.79 -9.01
C SER A 141 5.25 -4.10 -7.81
N LEU A 142 5.60 -2.83 -7.57
CA LEU A 142 5.11 -1.98 -6.47
C LEU A 142 3.60 -1.64 -6.57
N CYS A 143 2.99 -1.89 -7.72
CA CYS A 143 1.54 -1.85 -7.92
C CYS A 143 1.03 -3.28 -8.13
N LEU A 144 -0.04 -3.66 -7.41
CA LEU A 144 -0.76 -4.93 -7.55
C LEU A 144 -1.57 -4.93 -8.86
N GLY A 145 -0.88 -4.84 -10.00
CA GLY A 145 -1.48 -4.80 -11.32
C GLY A 145 -2.01 -6.17 -11.78
N PRO A 146 -2.77 -6.22 -12.90
CA PRO A 146 -3.40 -7.45 -13.41
C PRO A 146 -2.44 -8.62 -13.69
N SER A 147 -1.15 -8.35 -13.87
CA SER A 147 -0.12 -9.37 -14.11
C SER A 147 0.28 -10.14 -12.85
N MET A 148 0.18 -9.53 -11.66
CA MET A 148 0.42 -10.18 -10.36
C MET A 148 -0.75 -11.08 -9.96
N LEU A 149 -1.99 -10.61 -10.16
CA LEU A 149 -3.24 -11.37 -9.95
C LEU A 149 -3.26 -12.73 -10.68
N ARG A 150 -2.62 -12.82 -11.86
CA ARG A 150 -2.57 -14.06 -12.66
C ARG A 150 -1.58 -15.11 -12.14
N LYS A 151 -0.59 -14.74 -11.31
CA LYS A 151 0.39 -15.69 -10.74
C LYS A 151 -0.13 -16.33 -9.45
N VAL A 152 -0.72 -15.54 -8.55
CA VAL A 152 -1.38 -16.05 -7.32
C VAL A 152 -2.45 -17.10 -7.67
N ALA A 153 -3.29 -16.82 -8.68
CA ALA A 153 -4.29 -17.77 -9.17
C ALA A 153 -3.71 -19.07 -9.76
N LYS A 154 -2.45 -19.08 -10.19
CA LYS A 154 -1.76 -20.29 -10.72
C LYS A 154 -1.04 -21.09 -9.62
N GLN A 155 -0.62 -20.45 -8.53
CA GLN A 155 0.03 -21.14 -7.40
C GLN A 155 -0.99 -21.78 -6.45
N GLY A 156 -2.16 -21.17 -6.24
CA GLY A 156 -3.25 -21.77 -5.43
C GLY A 156 -3.86 -23.05 -6.02
N ARG A 157 -3.57 -23.39 -7.29
CA ARG A 157 -4.04 -24.63 -7.94
C ARG A 157 -3.07 -25.80 -7.77
N LYS A 158 -1.87 -25.60 -7.18
CA LYS A 158 -0.85 -26.64 -7.02
C LYS A 158 -0.85 -27.32 -5.64
N THR A 159 -1.69 -26.89 -4.71
CA THR A 159 -1.84 -27.48 -3.37
C THR A 159 -3.18 -28.18 -3.17
N ALA A 160 -3.92 -28.41 -4.25
CA ALA A 160 -5.19 -29.13 -4.27
C ALA A 160 -5.13 -30.22 -5.35
N ASP A 161 -4.20 -31.16 -5.17
CA ASP A 161 -4.20 -32.52 -5.74
C ASP A 161 -3.34 -33.41 -4.83
#